data_AF-A0A974PCU5-F1
#
_entry.id   AF-A0A974PCU5-F1
#
_cell.length_a   1.000
_cell.length_b   1.000
_cell.length_c   1.000
_cell.angle_alpha   90.00
_cell.angle_beta   90.00
_cell.angle_gamma   90.00
#
_symmetry.space_group_name_H-M   'P 1'
#
loop_
_entity.id
_entity.type
_entity.pdbx_description
1 polymer ?
#
loop_
_entity_poly.entity_id
_entity_poly.type
_entity_poly.pdbx_seq_one_letter_code
_entity_poly.pdbx_strand_id
1 'polypeptide(L)'
;MSYYFFGTADVYVTGKGYIRLRYIKTSPKNIKLTHISGTVPVSGLLGINAGYFDDNSQDVYSICIQNSSTVTSGHTYNGYYNVTSAGTKARGTLVWDDPWRTYRLQTIEAADEVTIGDPDNYWAQGGVNLFLKNDTSWNNLINSPTKGEYISDQSPNTPYNRSALLYGTSLNIYLVISETKCSLDQFRTAIKLGIDTTNGIEGIILDGANATQMNVPDSSYSFMGGTSRKLPAMIQVVNNVPL
;
A
#
# COMPACT_ATOMS: atom_id res chain seq x y z
N MET A 1 -23.24 9.21 -10.27
CA MET A 1 -22.51 9.14 -8.99
C MET A 1 -21.33 8.22 -9.20
N SER A 2 -20.10 8.66 -8.90
CA SER A 2 -18.91 7.85 -9.16
C SER A 2 -18.54 7.06 -7.90
N TYR A 3 -18.33 5.75 -8.04
CA TYR A 3 -17.96 4.85 -6.93
C TYR A 3 -16.44 4.78 -6.72
N TYR A 4 -15.71 5.00 -7.80
CA TYR A 4 -14.27 5.14 -7.82
C TYR A 4 -13.90 6.07 -8.98
N PHE A 5 -12.70 6.65 -8.90
CA PHE A 5 -12.11 7.49 -9.94
C PHE A 5 -10.69 7.01 -10.18
N PHE A 6 -10.31 6.79 -11.43
CA PHE A 6 -8.92 6.55 -11.81
C PHE A 6 -8.35 7.82 -12.44
N GLY A 7 -7.14 8.18 -12.03
CA GLY A 7 -6.50 9.41 -12.47
C GLY A 7 -5.00 9.23 -12.65
N THR A 8 -4.41 10.24 -13.28
CA THR A 8 -2.96 10.40 -13.35
C THR A 8 -2.56 11.72 -12.69
N ALA A 9 -1.34 11.78 -12.18
CA ALA A 9 -0.71 13.02 -11.76
C ALA A 9 0.72 13.04 -12.30
N ASP A 10 1.01 13.99 -13.18
CA ASP A 10 2.35 14.24 -13.71
C ASP A 10 3.00 15.34 -12.89
N VAL A 11 3.95 14.97 -12.03
CA VAL A 11 4.52 15.87 -11.04
C VAL A 11 5.99 16.12 -11.35
N TYR A 12 6.39 17.39 -11.44
CA TYR A 12 7.80 17.74 -11.51
C TYR A 12 8.43 17.74 -10.11
N VAL A 13 9.42 16.87 -9.90
CA VAL A 13 10.23 16.83 -8.67
C VAL A 13 11.56 17.52 -8.94
N THR A 14 11.82 18.63 -8.25
CA THR A 14 13.02 19.46 -8.45
C THR A 14 14.30 18.65 -8.40
N GLY A 15 15.17 18.85 -9.40
CA GLY A 15 16.45 18.15 -9.53
C GLY A 15 16.34 16.68 -9.95
N LYS A 16 15.13 16.17 -10.20
CA LYS A 16 14.87 14.75 -10.48
C LYS A 16 14.05 14.51 -11.76
N GLY A 17 13.18 15.45 -12.14
CA GLY A 17 12.36 15.39 -13.35
C GLY A 17 10.89 15.05 -13.07
N TYR A 18 10.15 14.71 -14.14
CA TYR A 18 8.73 14.36 -14.04
C TYR A 18 8.54 12.93 -13.53
N ILE A 19 7.70 12.78 -12.50
CA ILE A 19 7.22 11.50 -11.97
C ILE A 19 5.74 11.38 -12.31
N ARG A 20 5.39 10.37 -13.10
CA ARG A 20 4.00 10.01 -13.41
C ARG A 20 3.45 9.05 -12.36
N LEU A 21 2.40 9.49 -11.68
CA LEU A 21 1.59 8.68 -10.79
C LEU A 21 0.30 8.25 -11.49
N ARG A 22 -0.16 7.05 -11.19
CA ARG A 22 -1.53 6.60 -11.48
C ARG A 22 -2.20 6.24 -10.17
N TYR A 23 -3.49 6.55 -10.03
CA TYR A 23 -4.18 6.28 -8.79
C TYR A 23 -5.64 5.89 -9.01
N ILE A 24 -6.17 5.08 -8.08
CA ILE A 24 -7.59 4.84 -7.90
C ILE A 24 -8.01 5.53 -6.60
N LYS A 25 -8.89 6.52 -6.69
CA LYS A 25 -9.59 7.11 -5.55
C LYS A 25 -10.89 6.36 -5.33
N THR A 26 -11.15 5.88 -4.12
CA THR A 26 -12.37 5.12 -3.79
C THR A 26 -12.73 5.28 -2.31
N SER A 27 -13.94 4.84 -1.94
CA SER A 27 -14.33 4.69 -0.54
C SER A 27 -13.55 3.54 0.12
N PRO A 28 -13.14 3.62 1.39
CA PRO A 28 -12.56 2.48 2.10
C PRO A 28 -13.52 1.29 2.18
N LYS A 29 -14.83 1.54 2.08
CA LYS A 29 -15.87 0.50 2.00
C LYS A 29 -15.82 -0.29 0.69
N ASN A 30 -15.12 0.21 -0.32
CA ASN A 30 -14.93 -0.51 -1.58
C ASN A 30 -13.73 -1.44 -1.56
N ILE A 31 -12.92 -1.44 -0.50
CA ILE A 31 -11.74 -2.29 -0.42
C ILE A 31 -12.05 -3.68 0.08
N LYS A 32 -11.45 -4.66 -0.59
CA LYS A 32 -11.28 -6.02 -0.12
C LYS A 32 -9.84 -6.46 -0.34
N LEU A 33 -9.18 -6.88 0.73
CA LEU A 33 -7.88 -7.54 0.59
C LEU A 33 -8.12 -8.96 0.06
N THR A 34 -7.45 -9.31 -1.04
CA THR A 34 -7.79 -10.50 -1.83
C THR A 34 -6.55 -11.31 -2.18
N HIS A 35 -6.61 -12.62 -1.94
CA HIS A 35 -5.58 -13.54 -2.40
C HIS A 35 -5.65 -13.69 -3.92
N ILE A 36 -4.49 -13.65 -4.56
CA ILE A 36 -4.33 -13.94 -5.98
C ILE A 36 -3.13 -14.88 -6.16
N SER A 37 -3.09 -15.61 -7.27
CA SER A 37 -1.98 -16.52 -7.62
C SER A 37 -1.44 -16.19 -9.01
N GLY A 38 -1.27 -14.89 -9.27
CA GLY A 38 -0.98 -14.34 -10.59
C GLY A 38 -0.60 -12.86 -10.52
N THR A 39 -0.75 -12.15 -11.65
CA THR A 39 -0.57 -10.69 -11.69
C THR A 39 -1.92 -9.99 -11.51
N VAL A 40 -1.90 -8.75 -11.04
CA VAL A 40 -3.12 -7.96 -10.86
C VAL A 40 -3.88 -7.80 -12.18
N PRO A 41 -3.26 -7.47 -13.34
CA PRO A 41 -3.98 -7.42 -14.61
C PRO A 41 -4.53 -8.76 -15.09
N VAL A 42 -3.80 -9.87 -14.93
CA VAL A 42 -4.27 -11.19 -15.37
C VAL A 42 -5.40 -11.71 -14.49
N SER A 43 -5.49 -11.27 -13.23
CA SER A 43 -6.60 -11.63 -12.34
C SER A 43 -7.97 -11.13 -12.85
N GLY A 44 -7.99 -10.11 -13.72
CA GLY A 44 -9.21 -9.42 -14.15
C GLY A 44 -9.86 -8.56 -13.06
N LEU A 45 -9.29 -8.50 -11.86
CA LEU A 45 -9.83 -7.77 -10.73
C LEU A 45 -9.31 -6.33 -10.72
N LEU A 46 -10.18 -5.37 -10.40
CA LEU A 46 -9.82 -3.95 -10.25
C LEU A 46 -9.02 -3.74 -8.95
N GLY A 47 -7.85 -3.11 -9.03
CA GLY A 47 -7.04 -2.81 -7.86
C GLY A 47 -5.55 -2.67 -8.15
N ILE A 48 -4.74 -2.77 -7.09
CA ILE A 48 -3.28 -2.75 -7.14
C ILE A 48 -2.67 -3.88 -6.31
N ASN A 49 -1.36 -4.09 -6.43
CA ASN A 49 -0.62 -5.02 -5.56
C ASN A 49 -0.74 -4.66 -4.07
N ALA A 50 -0.53 -5.65 -3.19
CA ALA A 50 -0.50 -5.46 -1.75
C ALA A 50 0.93 -5.20 -1.22
N GLY A 51 1.11 -5.38 0.10
CA GLY A 51 2.41 -5.27 0.79
C GLY A 51 3.41 -6.39 0.43
N TYR A 52 4.53 -6.40 1.15
CA TYR A 52 5.69 -7.25 0.88
C TYR A 52 5.43 -8.73 1.17
N PHE A 53 6.10 -9.61 0.41
CA PHE A 53 6.00 -11.07 0.50
C PHE A 53 7.32 -11.74 0.07
N ASP A 54 7.45 -13.04 0.34
CA ASP A 54 8.58 -13.86 -0.10
C ASP A 54 8.35 -14.42 -1.51
N ASP A 55 9.28 -14.18 -2.45
CA ASP A 55 9.13 -14.65 -3.82
C ASP A 55 9.12 -16.18 -3.96
N ASN A 56 9.77 -16.91 -3.05
CA ASN A 56 9.88 -18.36 -3.12
C ASN A 56 8.67 -19.05 -2.50
N SER A 57 8.30 -18.69 -1.27
CA SER A 57 7.16 -19.33 -0.58
C SER A 57 5.82 -18.70 -0.92
N GLN A 58 5.81 -17.47 -1.46
CA GLN A 58 4.61 -16.65 -1.66
C GLN A 58 3.91 -16.24 -0.34
N ASP A 59 4.59 -16.39 0.80
CA ASP A 59 4.04 -15.96 2.07
C ASP A 59 4.17 -14.45 2.25
N VAL A 60 3.11 -13.82 2.77
CA VAL A 60 3.13 -12.37 3.03
C VAL A 60 3.95 -12.04 4.28
N TYR A 61 4.80 -11.02 4.17
CA TYR A 61 5.56 -10.43 5.27
C TYR A 61 4.84 -9.29 5.96
N SER A 62 3.85 -8.70 5.27
CA SER A 62 3.10 -7.55 5.75
C SER A 62 1.74 -8.00 6.24
N ILE A 63 1.19 -7.29 7.23
CA ILE A 63 -0.20 -7.49 7.68
C ILE A 63 -1.15 -7.48 6.48
N CYS A 64 -2.00 -8.49 6.37
CA CYS A 64 -2.99 -8.61 5.30
C CYS A 64 -4.24 -9.29 5.86
N ILE A 65 -5.10 -8.50 6.50
CA ILE A 65 -6.25 -8.99 7.28
C ILE A 65 -7.54 -8.35 6.78
N GLN A 66 -8.55 -9.19 6.59
CA GLN A 66 -9.92 -8.81 6.32
C GLN A 66 -10.81 -9.44 7.38
N ASN A 67 -11.51 -8.63 8.17
CA ASN A 67 -12.48 -9.07 9.19
C ASN A 67 -11.92 -10.23 10.06
N SER A 68 -10.81 -9.98 10.76
CA SER A 68 -10.10 -10.94 11.62
C SER A 68 -9.51 -12.18 10.94
N SER A 69 -9.64 -12.30 9.62
CA SER A 69 -9.09 -13.41 8.84
C SER A 69 -7.90 -12.94 8.00
N THR A 70 -6.80 -13.69 8.07
CA THR A 70 -5.68 -13.49 7.15
C THR A 70 -6.11 -13.88 5.73
N VAL A 71 -5.78 -13.03 4.76
CA VAL A 71 -6.26 -13.20 3.37
C VAL A 71 -5.53 -14.32 2.63
N THR A 72 -4.28 -14.59 2.99
CA THR A 72 -3.42 -15.62 2.40
C THR A 72 -2.60 -16.27 3.50
N SER A 73 -1.87 -17.35 3.17
CA SER A 73 -0.81 -17.85 4.04
C SER A 73 0.15 -16.69 4.34
N GLY A 74 0.27 -16.37 5.62
CA GLY A 74 1.26 -15.42 6.11
C GLY A 74 2.48 -16.19 6.57
N HIS A 75 3.64 -15.53 6.54
CA HIS A 75 4.77 -16.05 7.30
C HIS A 75 4.34 -16.18 8.76
N THR A 76 4.57 -17.37 9.33
CA THR A 76 4.34 -17.63 10.75
C THR A 76 5.66 -17.65 11.50
N TYR A 77 5.76 -16.88 12.58
CA TYR A 77 6.87 -16.93 13.52
C TYR A 77 6.30 -16.98 14.94
N ASN A 78 6.64 -18.02 15.71
CA ASN A 78 6.14 -18.23 17.09
C ASN A 78 4.61 -18.14 17.26
N GLY A 79 3.83 -18.58 16.27
CA GLY A 79 2.36 -18.54 16.32
C GLY A 79 1.72 -17.22 15.87
N TYR A 80 2.52 -16.20 15.56
CA TYR A 80 2.06 -14.94 14.98
C TYR A 80 2.06 -15.02 13.46
N TYR A 81 0.99 -14.52 12.83
CA TYR A 81 0.81 -14.46 11.38
C TYR A 81 1.24 -13.10 10.83
N ASN A 82 1.71 -13.09 9.57
CA ASN A 82 2.14 -11.88 8.84
C ASN A 82 3.34 -11.16 9.47
N VAL A 83 4.27 -11.94 9.99
CA VAL A 83 5.54 -11.50 10.59
C VAL A 83 6.67 -11.66 9.58
N THR A 84 7.69 -10.79 9.62
CA THR A 84 8.84 -10.93 8.70
C THR A 84 9.64 -12.21 8.97
N SER A 85 10.23 -12.83 7.95
CA SER A 85 11.07 -14.05 8.04
C SER A 85 12.30 -13.93 8.96
N ALA A 86 12.61 -12.74 9.48
CA ALA A 86 13.82 -12.44 10.26
C ALA A 86 13.55 -12.15 11.77
N GLY A 87 12.41 -12.59 12.31
CA GLY A 87 11.95 -12.18 13.64
C GLY A 87 11.06 -10.93 13.58
N THR A 88 10.52 -10.52 14.72
CA THR A 88 9.55 -9.41 14.79
C THR A 88 10.22 -8.08 14.46
N LYS A 89 9.81 -7.46 13.35
CA LYS A 89 10.16 -6.09 13.03
C LYS A 89 8.88 -5.35 12.72
N ALA A 90 8.62 -4.30 13.50
CA ALA A 90 7.40 -3.53 13.32
C ALA A 90 7.37 -2.88 11.93
N ARG A 91 6.16 -2.73 11.39
CA ARG A 91 5.90 -2.16 10.07
C ARG A 91 4.66 -1.27 10.12
N GLY A 92 4.64 -0.24 9.30
CA GLY A 92 3.49 0.62 9.09
C GLY A 92 2.31 -0.21 8.60
N THR A 93 1.18 -0.07 9.28
CA THR A 93 -0.06 -0.77 8.99
C THR A 93 -1.20 0.25 8.98
N LEU A 94 -1.87 0.34 7.83
CA LEU A 94 -3.08 1.14 7.70
C LEU A 94 -4.30 0.27 7.95
N VAL A 95 -5.13 0.70 8.87
CA VAL A 95 -6.37 0.04 9.28
C VAL A 95 -7.54 0.95 8.96
N TRP A 96 -8.56 0.39 8.32
CA TRP A 96 -9.89 0.98 8.26
C TRP A 96 -10.81 0.27 9.22
N ASP A 97 -11.45 1.03 10.09
CA ASP A 97 -12.43 0.56 11.06
C ASP A 97 -13.80 1.12 10.68
N ASP A 98 -14.68 0.25 10.17
CA ASP A 98 -15.95 0.67 9.58
C ASP A 98 -16.92 1.29 10.59
N PRO A 99 -17.19 0.66 11.76
CA PRO A 99 -18.15 1.22 12.72
C PRO A 99 -17.77 2.62 13.20
N TRP A 100 -16.48 2.88 13.37
CA TRP A 100 -15.98 4.19 13.80
C TRP A 100 -15.64 5.13 12.65
N ARG A 101 -15.74 4.65 11.41
CA ARG A 101 -15.42 5.38 10.18
C ARG A 101 -14.06 6.06 10.27
N THR A 102 -13.07 5.37 10.82
CA THR A 102 -11.76 5.96 11.09
C THR A 102 -10.64 5.17 10.44
N TYR A 103 -9.62 5.89 10.00
CA TYR A 103 -8.33 5.32 9.66
C TYR A 103 -7.45 5.29 10.90
N ARG A 104 -6.62 4.25 11.02
CA ARG A 104 -5.50 4.21 11.97
C ARG A 104 -4.25 3.82 11.23
N LEU A 105 -3.21 4.64 11.39
CA LEU A 105 -1.86 4.27 11.00
C LEU A 105 -1.11 3.84 12.25
N GLN A 106 -0.62 2.61 12.24
CA GLN A 106 0.01 1.97 13.39
C GLN A 106 1.35 1.37 12.96
N THR A 107 2.32 1.31 13.86
CA THR A 107 3.58 0.61 13.64
C THR A 107 3.58 -0.59 14.57
N ILE A 108 3.34 -1.78 14.01
CA ILE A 108 3.07 -3.01 14.76
C ILE A 108 3.89 -4.18 14.21
N GLU A 109 4.16 -5.15 15.07
CA GLU A 109 4.96 -6.33 14.77
C GLU A 109 4.11 -7.51 14.29
N ALA A 110 2.87 -7.61 14.78
CA ALA A 110 2.02 -8.77 14.57
C ALA A 110 0.54 -8.41 14.36
N ALA A 111 -0.21 -9.37 13.80
CA ALA A 111 -1.62 -9.22 13.46
C ALA A 111 -2.53 -8.95 14.66
N ASP A 112 -2.19 -9.49 15.83
CA ASP A 112 -2.96 -9.36 17.08
C ASP A 112 -2.71 -8.04 17.81
N GLU A 113 -1.71 -7.25 17.39
CA GLU A 113 -1.50 -5.88 17.85
C GLU A 113 -2.40 -4.85 17.14
N VAL A 114 -3.13 -5.28 16.10
CA VAL A 114 -4.05 -4.40 15.36
C VAL A 114 -5.16 -3.91 16.28
N THR A 115 -5.14 -2.60 16.57
CA THR A 115 -6.21 -1.98 17.39
C THR A 115 -7.43 -1.64 16.53
N ILE A 116 -8.56 -2.30 16.82
CA ILE A 116 -9.86 -2.15 16.14
C ILE A 116 -11.02 -2.08 17.13
N GLY A 117 -12.15 -1.53 16.69
CA GLY A 117 -13.40 -1.44 17.44
C GLY A 117 -14.34 -2.61 17.20
N ASP A 118 -14.37 -3.12 15.96
CA ASP A 118 -15.21 -4.26 15.58
C ASP A 118 -14.39 -5.26 14.72
N PRO A 119 -14.20 -6.50 15.22
CA PRO A 119 -13.42 -7.52 14.51
C PRO A 119 -14.06 -8.02 13.21
N ASP A 120 -15.35 -7.75 12.99
CA ASP A 120 -16.09 -8.26 11.84
C ASP A 120 -16.19 -7.25 10.69
N ASN A 121 -15.80 -5.99 10.93
CA ASN A 121 -16.01 -4.89 9.98
C ASN A 121 -14.76 -4.00 9.86
N TYR A 122 -13.64 -4.59 9.45
CA TYR A 122 -12.38 -3.86 9.25
C TYR A 122 -11.47 -4.52 8.20
N TRP A 123 -10.51 -3.75 7.70
CA TRP A 123 -9.36 -4.31 7.01
C TRP A 123 -8.07 -3.66 7.52
N ALA A 124 -6.97 -4.43 7.48
CA ALA A 124 -5.64 -3.97 7.87
C ALA A 124 -4.61 -4.40 6.81
N GLN A 125 -3.92 -3.42 6.23
CA GLN A 125 -2.89 -3.61 5.22
C GLN A 125 -1.56 -3.08 5.76
N GLY A 126 -0.55 -3.93 5.78
CA GLY A 126 0.82 -3.61 6.16
C GLY A 126 1.66 -3.16 4.97
N GLY A 127 2.70 -2.40 5.28
CA GLY A 127 3.63 -1.79 4.34
C GLY A 127 4.77 -1.10 5.09
N VAL A 128 5.12 0.11 4.66
CA VAL A 128 6.06 1.00 5.36
C VAL A 128 5.43 2.40 5.44
N ASN A 129 5.43 3.06 6.58
CA ASN A 129 4.87 4.40 6.74
C ASN A 129 5.53 5.41 5.78
N LEU A 130 4.70 6.20 5.09
CA LEU A 130 5.16 7.30 4.25
C LEU A 130 5.49 8.57 5.05
N PHE A 131 4.94 8.68 6.26
CA PHE A 131 5.06 9.87 7.12
C PHE A 131 4.85 11.17 6.34
N LEU A 132 3.85 11.25 5.46
CA LEU A 132 3.62 12.38 4.56
C LEU A 132 3.51 13.72 5.30
N LYS A 133 3.03 13.68 6.55
CA LYS A 133 2.87 14.84 7.44
C LYS A 133 4.06 15.10 8.37
N ASN A 134 5.04 14.19 8.44
CA ASN A 134 6.14 14.26 9.40
C ASN A 134 7.48 13.99 8.71
N ASP A 135 8.10 15.05 8.19
CA ASP A 135 9.40 14.96 7.50
C ASP A 135 10.52 14.47 8.42
N THR A 136 10.45 14.74 9.73
CA THR A 136 11.44 14.24 10.69
C THR A 136 11.38 12.71 10.81
N SER A 137 10.19 12.14 11.00
CA SER A 137 10.02 10.69 11.04
C SER A 137 10.40 10.02 9.73
N TRP A 138 10.05 10.65 8.60
CA TRP A 138 10.50 10.19 7.28
C TRP A 138 12.02 10.14 7.16
N ASN A 139 12.70 11.22 7.53
CA ASN A 139 14.16 11.29 7.46
C ASN A 139 14.82 10.28 8.40
N ASN A 140 14.25 10.06 9.59
CA ASN A 140 14.74 9.04 10.51
C ASN A 140 14.57 7.64 9.93
N LEU A 141 13.41 7.35 9.32
CA LEU A 141 13.13 6.07 8.67
C LEU A 141 14.13 5.77 7.53
N ILE A 142 14.32 6.72 6.61
CA ILE A 142 15.18 6.52 5.42
C ILE A 142 16.67 6.47 5.77
N ASN A 143 17.13 7.28 6.74
CA ASN A 143 18.55 7.35 7.10
C ASN A 143 18.96 6.38 8.21
N SER A 144 18.00 5.81 8.95
CA SER A 144 18.27 4.92 10.08
C SER A 144 17.15 3.86 10.25
N PRO A 145 17.04 2.90 9.31
CA PRO A 145 15.97 1.88 9.28
C PRO A 145 16.04 0.83 10.41
N THR A 146 16.70 1.13 11.53
CA THR A 146 17.05 0.19 12.61
C THR A 146 16.35 0.46 13.95
N LYS A 147 15.41 1.41 14.05
CA LYS A 147 14.81 1.81 15.34
C LYS A 147 13.28 1.74 15.46
N GLY A 148 12.60 0.95 14.63
CA GLY A 148 11.18 0.66 14.86
C GLY A 148 10.34 0.42 13.62
N GLU A 149 10.91 0.54 12.42
CA GLU A 149 10.19 0.18 11.20
C GLU A 149 11.14 -0.35 10.12
N TYR A 150 10.84 -1.53 9.57
CA TYR A 150 11.72 -2.20 8.62
C TYR A 150 11.38 -1.87 7.17
N ILE A 151 12.33 -1.23 6.49
CA ILE A 151 12.33 -1.08 5.03
C ILE A 151 13.11 -2.26 4.44
N SER A 152 12.43 -3.18 3.76
CA SER A 152 13.06 -4.27 3.01
C SER A 152 13.71 -3.81 1.70
N ASP A 153 13.40 -2.59 1.23
CA ASP A 153 14.06 -1.97 0.10
C ASP A 153 15.51 -1.61 0.48
N GLN A 154 16.44 -2.48 0.11
CA GLN A 154 17.87 -2.37 0.41
C GLN A 154 18.54 -1.13 -0.22
N SER A 155 17.81 -0.32 -0.99
CA SER A 155 18.32 0.95 -1.48
C SER A 155 17.18 1.98 -1.65
N PRO A 156 16.91 2.82 -0.63
CA PRO A 156 15.86 3.84 -0.70
C PRO A 156 16.06 4.84 -1.85
N ASN A 157 17.30 4.98 -2.32
CA ASN A 157 17.70 5.84 -3.43
C ASN A 157 17.59 5.18 -4.81
N THR A 158 17.44 3.85 -4.89
CA THR A 158 17.35 3.16 -6.18
C THR A 158 16.01 3.47 -6.85
N PRO A 159 16.02 3.85 -8.15
CA PRO A 159 14.80 4.06 -8.90
C PRO A 159 14.06 2.74 -9.20
N TYR A 160 12.86 2.60 -8.63
CA TYR A 160 11.94 1.50 -8.91
C TYR A 160 10.55 2.05 -9.18
N ASN A 161 9.69 1.23 -9.81
CA ASN A 161 8.26 1.47 -9.72
C ASN A 161 7.82 1.30 -8.26
N ARG A 162 6.94 2.19 -7.80
CA ARG A 162 6.53 2.27 -6.39
C ARG A 162 5.02 2.13 -6.30
N SER A 163 4.52 1.68 -5.16
CA SER A 163 3.09 1.62 -4.88
C SER A 163 2.80 2.07 -3.45
N ALA A 164 1.60 2.59 -3.22
CA ALA A 164 1.16 3.09 -1.93
C ALA A 164 -0.35 2.95 -1.74
N LEU A 165 -0.74 2.83 -0.47
CA LEU A 165 -2.12 2.96 0.00
C LEU A 165 -2.18 4.20 0.89
N LEU A 166 -2.96 5.18 0.47
CA LEU A 166 -3.13 6.46 1.17
C LEU A 166 -4.56 6.62 1.65
N TYR A 167 -4.74 7.39 2.71
CA TYR A 167 -6.04 7.90 3.13
C TYR A 167 -6.02 9.42 3.21
N GLY A 168 -7.15 10.04 2.87
CA GLY A 168 -7.38 11.48 3.01
C GLY A 168 -8.37 11.80 4.14
N THR A 169 -8.60 13.09 4.37
CA THR A 169 -9.53 13.58 5.40
C THR A 169 -11.00 13.38 5.05
N SER A 170 -11.32 13.15 3.78
CA SER A 170 -12.70 13.04 3.27
C SER A 170 -13.22 11.59 3.19
N LEU A 171 -12.79 10.69 4.09
CA LEU A 171 -13.10 9.24 4.07
C LEU A 171 -12.88 8.59 2.70
N ASN A 172 -11.83 9.05 2.02
CA ASN A 172 -11.39 8.50 0.75
C ASN A 172 -10.03 7.86 0.94
N ILE A 173 -9.80 6.80 0.19
CA ILE A 173 -8.48 6.21 0.04
C ILE A 173 -7.98 6.37 -1.39
N TYR A 174 -6.67 6.26 -1.54
CA TYR A 174 -5.99 6.30 -2.82
C TYR A 174 -5.08 5.08 -2.94
N LEU A 175 -5.31 4.27 -3.97
CA LEU A 175 -4.40 3.21 -4.41
C LEU A 175 -3.49 3.81 -5.46
N VAL A 176 -2.22 4.05 -5.13
CA VAL A 176 -1.30 4.83 -5.97
C VAL A 176 -0.17 3.94 -6.45
N ILE A 177 0.22 4.11 -7.72
CA ILE A 177 1.46 3.55 -8.27
C ILE A 177 2.27 4.65 -8.97
N SER A 178 3.58 4.44 -9.08
CA SER A 178 4.42 5.20 -10.00
C SER A 178 4.65 4.40 -11.28
N GLU A 179 4.32 5.01 -12.42
CA GLU A 179 4.69 4.49 -13.73
C GLU A 179 6.17 4.80 -14.03
N THR A 180 6.60 6.01 -13.65
CA THR A 180 8.01 6.40 -13.70
C THR A 180 8.77 5.74 -12.56
N LYS A 181 9.92 5.14 -12.86
CA LYS A 181 10.84 4.64 -11.83
C LYS A 181 11.38 5.80 -11.01
N CYS A 182 11.32 5.68 -9.69
CA CYS A 182 11.74 6.72 -8.77
C CYS A 182 12.23 6.14 -7.43
N SER A 183 13.05 6.92 -6.72
CA SER A 183 13.42 6.65 -5.34
C SER A 183 12.21 6.79 -4.41
N LEU A 184 12.33 6.33 -3.17
CA LEU A 184 11.27 6.50 -2.16
C LEU A 184 11.00 7.98 -1.88
N ASP A 185 12.05 8.80 -1.73
CA ASP A 185 11.92 10.26 -1.53
C ASP A 185 11.22 10.95 -2.69
N GLN A 186 11.55 10.57 -3.94
CA GLN A 186 10.91 11.11 -5.13
C GLN A 186 9.43 10.73 -5.18
N PHE A 187 9.10 9.47 -4.89
CA PHE A 187 7.73 9.00 -4.86
C PHE A 187 6.90 9.71 -3.79
N ARG A 188 7.44 9.82 -2.58
CA ARG A 188 6.83 10.55 -1.46
C ARG A 188 6.57 12.01 -1.83
N THR A 189 7.56 12.67 -2.44
CA THR A 189 7.44 14.06 -2.88
C THR A 189 6.38 14.20 -3.97
N ALA A 190 6.38 13.29 -4.95
CA ALA A 190 5.37 13.27 -6.01
C ALA A 190 3.95 13.09 -5.46
N ILE A 191 3.77 12.22 -4.45
CA ILE A 191 2.49 12.04 -3.77
C ILE A 191 2.04 13.34 -3.11
N LYS A 192 2.91 13.99 -2.31
CA LYS A 192 2.58 15.25 -1.61
C LYS A 192 2.15 16.36 -2.58
N LEU A 193 2.70 16.37 -3.79
CA LEU A 193 2.46 17.41 -4.81
C LEU A 193 1.36 17.06 -5.80
N GLY A 194 1.00 15.78 -5.96
CA GLY A 194 0.13 15.32 -7.04
C GLY A 194 -1.17 14.63 -6.61
N ILE A 195 -1.23 14.11 -5.39
CA ILE A 195 -2.39 13.37 -4.88
C ILE A 195 -3.04 14.20 -3.77
N ASP A 196 -4.30 14.60 -3.99
CA ASP A 196 -5.13 15.32 -3.00
C ASP A 196 -4.36 16.44 -2.25
N THR A 197 -3.81 17.38 -3.02
CA THR A 197 -2.89 18.45 -2.58
C THR A 197 -3.48 19.43 -1.57
N THR A 198 -4.79 19.37 -1.35
CA THR A 198 -5.54 20.25 -0.45
C THR A 198 -5.75 19.64 0.93
N ASN A 199 -5.47 18.35 1.12
CA ASN A 199 -5.83 17.63 2.33
C ASN A 199 -4.64 16.88 2.92
N GLY A 200 -4.62 16.77 4.26
CA GLY A 200 -3.63 16.01 5.01
C GLY A 200 -3.74 14.51 4.71
N ILE A 201 -3.24 14.09 3.55
CA ILE A 201 -3.06 12.70 3.19
C ILE A 201 -1.96 12.07 4.04
N GLU A 202 -2.12 10.79 4.33
CA GLU A 202 -1.13 9.97 5.01
C GLU A 202 -1.30 8.52 4.54
N GLY A 203 -0.29 7.67 4.75
CA GLY A 203 -0.43 6.27 4.35
C GLY A 203 0.84 5.46 4.42
N ILE A 204 0.84 4.36 3.67
CA ILE A 204 1.92 3.39 3.63
C ILE A 204 2.39 3.13 2.19
N ILE A 205 3.66 2.80 2.07
CA ILE A 205 4.32 2.23 0.90
C ILE A 205 4.05 0.73 0.88
N LEU A 206 3.72 0.22 -0.29
CA LEU A 206 3.46 -1.19 -0.55
C LEU A 206 4.62 -1.80 -1.35
N ASP A 207 4.52 -3.05 -1.76
CA ASP A 207 5.62 -3.68 -2.50
C ASP A 207 5.89 -3.00 -3.85
N GLY A 208 7.17 -2.81 -4.15
CA GLY A 208 7.66 -2.01 -5.26
C GLY A 208 8.24 -2.84 -6.40
N ALA A 209 9.04 -2.18 -7.23
CA ALA A 209 9.76 -2.77 -8.35
C ALA A 209 8.82 -3.60 -9.24
N ASN A 210 9.14 -4.88 -9.44
CA ASN A 210 8.38 -5.78 -10.29
C ASN A 210 7.00 -6.18 -9.69
N ALA A 211 6.74 -5.89 -8.42
CA ALA A 211 5.41 -6.09 -7.83
C ALA A 211 4.44 -4.94 -8.10
N THR A 212 4.93 -3.76 -8.52
CA THR A 212 4.04 -2.61 -8.80
C THR A 212 3.14 -2.90 -9.99
N GLN A 213 1.87 -3.14 -9.71
CA GLN A 213 0.87 -3.55 -10.70
C GLN A 213 -0.46 -2.89 -10.40
N MET A 214 -1.19 -2.50 -11.44
CA MET A 214 -2.53 -1.92 -11.36
C MET A 214 -3.38 -2.48 -12.48
N ASN A 215 -4.63 -2.78 -12.17
CA ASN A 215 -5.63 -3.12 -13.16
C ASN A 215 -6.87 -2.26 -12.95
N VAL A 216 -7.32 -1.61 -14.01
CA VAL A 216 -8.58 -0.86 -14.04
C VAL A 216 -9.32 -1.13 -15.35
N PRO A 217 -10.65 -0.86 -15.45
CA PRO A 217 -11.42 -1.15 -16.65
C PRO A 217 -10.89 -0.46 -17.91
N ASP A 218 -10.35 0.75 -17.78
CA ASP A 218 -9.65 1.43 -18.85
C ASP A 218 -8.19 0.95 -18.91
N SER A 219 -7.89 0.09 -19.88
CA SER A 219 -6.56 -0.50 -20.04
C SER A 219 -5.44 0.53 -20.25
N SER A 220 -5.75 1.77 -20.63
CA SER A 220 -4.75 2.85 -20.72
C SER A 220 -4.22 3.31 -19.35
N TYR A 221 -4.92 2.93 -18.27
CA TYR A 221 -4.55 3.17 -16.88
C TYR A 221 -4.00 1.94 -16.15
N SER A 222 -4.25 0.74 -16.67
CA SER A 222 -3.61 -0.47 -16.17
C SER A 222 -2.10 -0.43 -16.37
N PHE A 223 -1.36 -1.04 -15.45
CA PHE A 223 0.09 -0.97 -15.43
C PHE A 223 0.70 -2.25 -14.87
N MET A 224 1.86 -2.62 -15.42
CA MET A 224 2.74 -3.63 -14.85
C MET A 224 4.18 -3.11 -14.91
N GLY A 225 4.80 -2.86 -13.75
CA GLY A 225 6.12 -2.24 -13.60
C GLY A 225 7.31 -3.03 -14.16
N GLY A 226 7.07 -4.22 -14.70
CA GLY A 226 8.08 -5.08 -15.30
C GLY A 226 8.00 -6.50 -14.75
N THR A 227 8.14 -7.48 -15.64
CA THR A 227 7.98 -8.94 -15.41
C THR A 227 6.57 -9.39 -14.99
N SER A 228 6.26 -10.67 -15.21
CA SER A 228 5.01 -11.33 -14.81
C SER A 228 5.05 -11.77 -13.33
N ARG A 229 5.59 -10.92 -12.43
CA ARG A 229 5.78 -11.29 -11.01
C ARG A 229 4.43 -11.65 -10.40
N LYS A 230 4.30 -12.91 -10.02
CA LYS A 230 3.10 -13.41 -9.35
C LYS A 230 3.09 -12.86 -7.93
N LEU A 231 1.91 -12.47 -7.50
CA LEU A 231 1.67 -11.89 -6.19
C LEU A 231 0.75 -12.84 -5.43
N PRO A 232 0.92 -12.98 -4.11
CA PRO A 232 0.00 -13.75 -3.27
C PRO A 232 -1.23 -12.95 -2.85
N ALA A 233 -1.18 -11.62 -2.94
CA ALA A 233 -2.26 -10.74 -2.49
C ALA A 233 -2.34 -9.43 -3.28
N MET A 234 -3.54 -8.86 -3.31
CA MET A 234 -3.84 -7.56 -3.87
C MET A 234 -4.83 -6.77 -3.01
N ILE A 235 -4.84 -5.46 -3.22
CA ILE A 235 -5.87 -4.57 -2.68
C ILE A 235 -6.90 -4.38 -3.79
N GLN A 236 -8.05 -5.04 -3.66
CA GLN A 236 -9.12 -5.04 -4.65
C GLN A 236 -10.14 -3.96 -4.35
N VAL A 237 -10.68 -3.32 -5.40
CA VAL A 237 -11.88 -2.48 -5.32
C VAL A 237 -13.07 -3.31 -5.80
N VAL A 238 -14.02 -3.60 -4.91
CA VAL A 238 -15.10 -4.58 -5.15
C VAL A 238 -16.51 -4.02 -5.04
N ASN A 239 -16.73 -2.99 -4.22
CA ASN A 239 -18.06 -2.46 -3.99
C ASN A 239 -18.30 -1.18 -4.79
N ASN A 240 -19.58 -0.83 -4.91
CA ASN A 240 -20.05 0.40 -5.53
C ASN A 240 -20.59 1.34 -4.44
N VAL A 241 -19.79 1.65 -3.43
CA VAL A 241 -20.08 2.70 -2.45
C VAL A 241 -19.61 4.04 -3.04
N PRO A 242 -20.48 5.07 -3.13
CA PRO A 242 -20.10 6.37 -3.67
C PRO A 242 -18.93 7.03 -2.94
N LEU A 243 -18.14 7.81 -3.70
CA LEU A 243 -17.15 8.77 -3.19
C LEU A 243 -17.77 9.93 -2.41
#